data_AF-A0A963RJT6-F1
#
_entry.id   AF-A0A963RJT6-F1
#
_cell.length_a   1.000
_cell.length_b   1.000
_cell.length_c   1.000
_cell.angle_alpha   90.00
_cell.angle_beta   90.00
_cell.angle_gamma   90.00
#
_symmetry.space_group_name_H-M   'P 1'
#
loop_
_entity.id
_entity.type
_entity.pdbx_description
1 polymer ?
#
loop_
_entity_poly.entity_id
_entity_poly.type
_entity_poly.pdbx_seq_one_letter_code
_entity_poly.pdbx_strand_id
1 'polypeptide(L)'
;EPLTGRTHQLRVHMAAIGHPIVGDGKYGGQDAFLTGSISRKMHLHARRLIIEAPKGGKLDVTADLPEHFAQSMEQLGFDVNASDAGPVATPPPERSKEEKKQAARQHAKQYRKARRGERQTRGAAPAKKGARKPAKPAGKRK
;
A
#
# COMPACT_ATOMS: atom_id res chain seq x y z
N GLU A 1 3.30 0.79 12.67
CA GLU A 1 3.53 2.25 12.88
C GLU A 1 2.22 2.92 13.28
N PRO A 2 2.20 3.89 14.21
CA PRO A 2 0.97 4.60 14.56
C PRO A 2 0.52 5.54 13.45
N LEU A 3 -0.73 5.43 13.00
CA LEU A 3 -1.32 6.33 12.00
C LEU A 3 -1.80 7.67 12.58
N THR A 4 -1.89 7.74 13.91
CA THR A 4 -2.34 8.92 14.65
C THR A 4 -1.43 9.14 15.85
N GLY A 5 -1.39 10.37 16.37
CA GLY A 5 -0.56 10.76 17.52
C GLY A 5 -1.36 11.04 18.80
N ARG A 6 -2.37 10.23 19.14
CA ARG A 6 -3.17 10.45 20.35
C ARG A 6 -2.30 10.28 21.60
N THR A 7 -2.65 10.99 22.68
CA THR A 7 -1.94 10.92 23.96
C THR A 7 -1.79 9.47 24.42
N HIS A 8 -0.56 9.04 24.66
CA HIS A 8 -0.22 7.69 25.12
C HIS A 8 -0.75 6.55 24.24
N GLN A 9 -1.01 6.79 22.95
CA GLN A 9 -1.69 5.84 22.07
C GLN A 9 -1.09 4.42 22.11
N LEU A 10 0.22 4.29 21.88
CA LEU A 10 0.88 2.98 21.90
C LEU A 10 0.82 2.32 23.28
N ARG A 11 1.02 3.10 24.35
CA ARG A 11 1.01 2.62 25.73
C ARG A 11 -0.34 2.02 26.12
N VAL A 12 -1.43 2.73 25.80
CA VAL A 12 -2.80 2.27 26.04
C VAL A 12 -3.11 1.04 25.19
N HIS A 13 -2.76 1.07 23.90
CA HIS A 13 -3.05 -0.04 22.99
C HIS A 13 -2.34 -1.33 23.41
N MET A 14 -1.06 -1.23 23.77
CA MET A 14 -0.24 -2.37 24.20
C MET A 14 -0.75 -2.98 25.51
N ALA A 15 -1.12 -2.14 26.49
CA ALA A 15 -1.78 -2.61 27.70
C ALA A 15 -3.14 -3.28 27.40
N ALA A 16 -3.95 -2.70 26.52
CA ALA A 16 -5.28 -3.22 26.19
C ALA A 16 -5.26 -4.60 25.50
N ILE A 17 -4.20 -4.92 24.75
CA ILE A 17 -4.02 -6.25 24.15
C ILE A 17 -3.32 -7.26 25.07
N GLY A 18 -3.05 -6.90 26.34
CA GLY A 18 -2.40 -7.78 27.31
C GLY A 18 -0.87 -7.83 27.22
N HIS A 19 -0.25 -6.94 26.46
CA HIS A 19 1.21 -6.87 26.29
C HIS A 19 1.72 -5.46 26.62
N PRO A 20 1.64 -5.03 27.89
CA PRO A 20 2.06 -3.68 28.27
C PRO A 20 3.55 -3.44 27.97
N ILE A 21 3.88 -2.17 27.74
CA ILE A 21 5.27 -1.76 27.49
C ILE A 21 6.09 -1.84 28.78
N VAL A 22 7.28 -2.42 28.69
CA VAL A 22 8.20 -2.53 29.83
C VAL A 22 8.56 -1.15 30.39
N GLY A 23 8.49 -1.01 31.70
CA GLY A 23 8.70 0.25 32.43
C GLY A 23 7.51 1.21 32.42
N ASP A 24 6.38 0.83 31.81
CA ASP A 24 5.15 1.63 31.85
C ASP A 24 4.27 1.31 33.07
N GLY A 25 4.66 1.82 34.23
CA GLY A 25 3.89 1.63 35.46
C GLY A 25 2.49 2.26 35.46
N LYS A 26 2.17 3.17 34.52
CA LYS A 26 0.86 3.83 34.47
C LYS A 26 -0.21 2.92 33.85
N TYR A 27 0.14 2.23 32.76
CA TYR A 27 -0.82 1.40 32.02
C TYR A 27 -0.61 -0.10 32.21
N GLY A 28 0.62 -0.53 32.47
CA GLY A 28 0.93 -1.95 32.68
C GLY A 28 1.11 -2.36 34.14
N GLY A 29 1.00 -1.44 35.10
CA GLY A 29 1.07 -1.77 36.52
C GLY A 29 2.33 -2.57 36.89
N GLN A 30 2.14 -3.66 37.64
CA GLN A 30 3.23 -4.58 38.02
C GLN A 30 3.76 -5.39 36.82
N ASP A 31 2.90 -5.73 35.87
CA ASP A 31 3.25 -6.55 34.69
C ASP A 31 4.21 -5.83 33.73
N ALA A 32 4.24 -4.49 33.77
CA ALA A 32 5.22 -3.69 33.05
C ALA A 32 6.63 -3.76 33.64
N PHE A 33 6.81 -4.29 34.86
CA PHE A 33 8.12 -4.37 35.50
C PHE A 33 8.60 -5.82 35.49
N LEU A 34 9.52 -6.11 34.58
CA LEU A 34 10.20 -7.40 34.54
C LEU A 34 11.07 -7.56 35.79
N THR A 35 11.17 -8.81 36.25
CA THR A 35 12.11 -9.18 37.32
C THR A 35 13.53 -9.28 36.76
N GLY A 36 14.54 -9.14 37.62
CA GLY A 36 15.95 -9.21 37.23
C GLY A 36 16.60 -7.86 36.94
N SER A 37 17.56 -7.84 36.01
CA SER A 37 18.43 -6.70 35.69
C SER A 37 17.85 -5.70 34.68
N ILE A 38 16.64 -5.93 34.17
CA ILE A 38 16.00 -5.05 33.21
C ILE A 38 15.60 -3.73 33.88
N SER A 39 15.92 -2.62 33.22
CA SER A 39 15.63 -1.29 33.76
C SER A 39 14.14 -1.05 33.96
N ARG A 40 13.77 -0.34 35.02
CA ARG A 40 12.38 0.12 35.22
C ARG A 40 12.01 1.35 34.37
N LYS A 41 12.96 1.89 33.62
CA LYS A 41 12.71 2.99 32.67
C LYS A 41 11.84 2.49 31.51
N MET A 42 11.11 3.41 30.89
CA MET A 42 10.20 3.08 29.80
C MET A 42 10.95 2.58 28.57
N HIS A 43 10.54 1.43 28.04
CA HIS A 43 11.06 0.83 26.81
C HIS A 43 10.18 1.23 25.62
N LEU A 44 9.97 2.53 25.45
CA LEU A 44 9.32 3.12 24.28
C LEU A 44 10.20 4.24 23.76
N HIS A 45 10.70 4.08 22.53
CA HIS A 45 11.64 5.01 21.92
C HIS A 45 11.26 5.28 20.46
N ALA A 46 11.22 6.56 20.08
CA ALA A 46 10.99 6.98 18.70
C ALA A 46 12.29 6.85 17.90
N ARG A 47 12.49 5.70 17.26
CA ARG A 47 13.75 5.35 16.59
C ARG A 47 14.05 6.17 15.34
N ARG A 48 13.04 6.48 14.53
CA ARG A 48 13.21 7.15 13.23
C ARG A 48 12.04 8.08 12.96
N LEU A 49 12.32 9.24 12.37
CA LEU A 49 11.33 10.22 11.95
C LEU A 49 11.59 10.62 10.50
N ILE A 50 10.56 10.50 9.67
CA ILE A 50 10.56 10.98 8.28
C ILE A 50 9.52 12.08 8.17
N ILE A 51 9.96 13.31 7.95
CA ILE A 51 9.08 14.47 7.83
C ILE A 51 9.47 15.32 6.62
N GLU A 52 8.54 16.16 6.15
CA GLU A 52 8.87 17.17 5.15
C GLU A 52 9.68 18.29 5.81
N ALA A 53 10.80 18.66 5.18
CA ALA A 53 11.64 19.73 5.68
C ALA A 53 11.01 21.11 5.40
N PRO A 54 11.11 22.08 6.32
CA PRO A 54 10.51 23.42 6.13
C PRO A 54 10.99 24.18 4.89
N LYS A 55 12.17 23.83 4.37
CA LYS A 55 12.79 24.44 3.18
C LYS A 55 12.59 23.60 1.90
N GLY A 56 11.74 22.56 1.96
CA GLY A 56 11.56 21.56 0.91
C GLY A 56 12.48 20.36 1.08
N GLY A 57 12.05 19.20 0.57
CA GLY A 57 12.74 17.91 0.70
C GLY A 57 12.22 17.05 1.86
N LYS A 58 12.78 15.85 2.02
CA LYS A 58 12.48 14.93 3.12
C LYS A 58 13.61 14.95 4.14
N LEU A 59 13.28 15.14 5.41
CA LEU A 59 14.18 14.93 6.54
C LEU A 59 13.94 13.51 7.05
N ASP A 60 14.99 12.70 7.06
CA ASP A 60 14.97 11.32 7.53
C ASP A 60 16.06 11.16 8.60
N VAL A 61 15.64 11.10 9.86
CA VAL A 61 16.56 11.08 11.01
C VAL A 61 16.33 9.83 11.84
N THR A 62 17.42 9.21 12.28
CA THR A 62 17.42 8.04 13.15
C THR A 62 18.13 8.39 14.45
N ALA A 63 17.53 8.05 15.58
CA ALA A 63 18.10 8.21 16.90
C ALA A 63 18.69 6.89 17.40
N ASP A 64 19.79 6.95 18.14
CA ASP A 64 20.35 5.75 18.77
C ASP A 64 19.51 5.32 19.98
N LEU A 65 19.61 4.04 20.33
CA LEU A 65 18.90 3.52 21.51
C LEU A 65 19.44 4.17 22.79
N PRO A 66 18.55 4.57 23.71
CA PRO A 66 18.96 4.94 25.06
C PRO A 66 19.70 3.78 25.74
N GLU A 67 20.66 4.09 26.60
CA GLU A 67 21.51 3.11 27.29
C GLU A 67 20.72 1.98 27.97
N HIS A 68 19.67 2.32 28.71
CA HIS A 68 18.85 1.32 29.41
C HIS A 68 18.11 0.38 28.46
N PHE A 69 17.77 0.86 27.27
CA PHE A 69 17.08 0.07 26.26
C PHE A 69 18.09 -0.87 25.59
N ALA A 70 19.26 -0.35 25.21
CA ALA A 70 20.33 -1.14 24.60
C ALA A 70 20.76 -2.31 25.49
N GLN A 71 20.96 -2.06 26.80
CA GLN A 71 21.28 -3.11 27.78
C GLN A 71 20.21 -4.19 27.85
N SER A 72 18.93 -3.81 27.86
CA SER A 72 17.82 -4.77 27.86
C SER A 72 17.77 -5.60 26.57
N MET A 73 18.04 -4.99 25.42
CA MET A 73 18.09 -5.71 24.13
C MET A 73 19.20 -6.76 24.12
N GLU A 74 20.39 -6.40 24.61
CA GLU A 74 21.52 -7.32 24.72
C GLU A 74 21.21 -8.49 25.68
N GLN A 75 20.66 -8.20 26.86
CA GLN A 75 20.31 -9.22 27.85
C GLN A 75 19.24 -10.20 27.34
N LEU A 76 18.29 -9.73 26.53
CA LEU A 76 17.22 -10.55 25.96
C LEU A 76 17.64 -11.22 24.64
N GLY A 77 18.85 -10.94 24.14
CA GLY A 77 19.37 -11.52 22.89
C GLY A 77 18.70 -10.99 21.63
N PHE A 78 18.16 -9.77 21.67
CA PHE A 78 17.56 -9.14 20.49
C PHE A 78 18.62 -8.53 19.58
N ASP A 79 18.51 -8.79 18.28
CA ASP A 79 19.31 -8.11 17.26
C ASP A 79 18.66 -6.77 16.88
N VAL A 80 19.42 -5.68 17.04
CA VAL A 80 19.00 -4.32 16.69
C VAL A 80 18.79 -4.17 15.18
N ASN A 81 19.49 -4.97 14.36
CA ASN A 81 19.40 -4.92 12.91
C ASN A 81 18.27 -5.76 12.32
N ALA A 82 17.64 -6.63 13.11
CA ALA A 82 16.54 -7.49 12.68
C ALA A 82 15.19 -6.76 12.54
N SER A 83 15.20 -5.43 12.48
CA SER A 83 13.97 -4.63 12.39
C SER A 83 13.43 -4.63 10.96
N ASP A 84 12.23 -5.21 10.78
CA ASP A 84 11.45 -5.12 9.53
C ASP A 84 10.82 -3.74 9.31
N ALA A 85 11.10 -2.76 10.18
CA ALA A 85 10.69 -1.36 10.01
C ALA A 85 11.52 -0.69 8.89
N GLY A 86 11.36 -1.19 7.66
CA GLY A 86 11.90 -0.57 6.46
C GLY A 86 11.31 0.83 6.24
N PRO A 87 11.96 1.68 5.43
CA PRO A 87 11.39 2.97 5.06
C PRO A 87 9.98 2.78 4.48
N VAL A 88 9.04 3.61 4.94
CA VAL A 88 7.71 3.75 4.32
C VAL A 88 7.93 3.85 2.82
N ALA A 89 7.28 2.95 2.06
CA ALA A 89 7.32 2.95 0.60
C ALA A 89 7.15 4.39 0.12
N THR A 90 8.19 4.95 -0.49
CA THR A 90 8.11 6.29 -1.07
C THR A 90 6.89 6.26 -1.99
N PRO A 91 5.83 7.07 -1.75
CA PRO A 91 4.78 7.15 -2.74
C PRO A 91 5.47 7.53 -4.05
N PRO A 92 5.13 6.88 -5.18
CA PRO A 92 5.75 7.18 -6.46
C PRO A 92 5.75 8.70 -6.66
N PRO A 93 6.85 9.29 -7.16
CA PRO A 93 6.92 10.73 -7.36
C PRO A 93 5.65 11.20 -8.09
N GLU A 94 5.02 12.25 -7.56
CA GLU A 94 3.81 12.78 -8.19
C GLU A 94 4.13 13.14 -9.64
N ARG A 95 3.48 12.44 -10.58
CA ARG A 95 3.64 12.70 -12.01
C ARG A 95 3.42 14.18 -12.28
N SER A 96 4.29 14.80 -13.08
CA SER A 96 4.16 16.20 -13.46
C SER A 96 2.79 16.46 -14.12
N LYS A 97 2.31 17.72 -14.14
CA LYS A 97 1.04 18.06 -14.82
C LYS A 97 1.05 17.59 -16.28
N GLU A 98 2.21 17.63 -16.93
CA GLU A 98 2.39 17.16 -18.30
C GLU A 98 2.30 15.64 -18.41
N GLU A 99 2.94 14.90 -17.51
CA GLU A 99 2.87 13.44 -17.45
C GLU A 99 1.45 12.94 -17.14
N LYS A 100 0.72 13.61 -16.24
CA LYS A 100 -0.70 13.34 -15.95
C LYS A 100 -1.56 13.54 -17.20
N LYS A 101 -1.32 14.63 -17.95
CA LYS A 101 -2.02 14.94 -19.21
C LYS A 101 -1.70 13.92 -20.31
N GLN A 102 -0.44 13.52 -20.45
CA GLN A 102 -0.01 12.52 -21.43
C GLN A 102 -0.62 11.14 -21.10
N ALA A 103 -0.57 10.72 -19.83
CA ALA A 103 -1.17 9.45 -19.39
C ALA A 103 -2.69 9.42 -19.63
N ALA A 104 -3.42 10.50 -19.32
CA ALA A 104 -4.85 10.59 -19.61
C ALA A 104 -5.14 10.48 -21.12
N ARG A 105 -4.32 11.14 -21.96
CA ARG A 105 -4.46 11.09 -23.41
C ARG A 105 -4.15 9.70 -23.97
N GLN A 106 -3.17 8.99 -23.42
CA GLN A 106 -2.86 7.61 -23.80
C GLN A 106 -3.97 6.64 -23.39
N HIS A 107 -4.51 6.77 -22.17
CA HIS A 107 -5.63 5.97 -21.69
C HIS A 107 -6.88 6.17 -22.58
N ALA A 108 -7.21 7.42 -22.92
CA ALA A 108 -8.31 7.72 -23.83
C ALA A 108 -8.11 7.11 -25.24
N LYS A 109 -6.87 7.12 -25.76
CA LYS A 109 -6.53 6.47 -27.04
C LYS A 109 -6.69 4.94 -26.97
N GLN A 110 -6.21 4.31 -25.90
CA GLN A 110 -6.32 2.87 -25.70
C GLN A 110 -7.79 2.44 -25.57
N TYR A 111 -8.58 3.17 -24.77
CA TYR A 111 -10.01 2.93 -24.62
C TYR A 111 -10.76 3.05 -25.95
N ARG A 112 -10.46 4.09 -26.74
CA ARG A 112 -11.03 4.28 -28.08
C ARG A 112 -10.63 3.16 -29.04
N LYS A 113 -9.39 2.66 -28.96
CA LYS A 113 -8.89 1.55 -29.78
C LYS A 113 -9.59 0.25 -29.41
N ALA A 114 -9.75 -0.04 -28.12
CA ALA A 114 -10.47 -1.22 -27.62
C ALA A 114 -11.93 -1.25 -28.10
N ARG A 115 -12.64 -0.10 -28.00
CA ARG A 115 -14.02 0.03 -28.51
C ARG A 115 -14.15 0.09 -30.03
N ARG A 116 -13.05 0.22 -30.78
CA ARG A 116 -13.09 0.26 -32.25
C ARG A 116 -13.52 -1.09 -32.86
N GLY A 117 -13.19 -2.20 -32.20
CA GLY A 117 -13.59 -3.55 -32.62
C GLY A 117 -15.11 -3.77 -32.54
N GLU A 118 -15.76 -3.30 -31.47
CA GLU A 118 -17.23 -3.38 -31.29
C GLU A 118 -18.01 -2.55 -32.33
N ARG A 119 -17.39 -1.52 -32.89
CA ARG A 119 -18.01 -0.66 -33.91
C ARG A 119 -17.92 -1.25 -35.31
N GLN A 120 -16.91 -2.05 -35.61
CA GLN A 120 -16.76 -2.71 -36.92
C GLN A 120 -17.78 -3.84 -37.11
N THR A 121 -18.14 -4.56 -36.05
CA THR A 121 -19.11 -5.65 -36.13
C THR A 121 -20.56 -5.19 -36.35
N ARG A 122 -20.90 -3.91 -36.07
CA ARG A 122 -22.24 -3.35 -36.36
C ARG A 122 -22.41 -2.81 -37.78
N GLY A 123 -21.34 -2.68 -38.57
CA GLY A 123 -21.36 -2.10 -39.93
C GLY A 123 -21.49 -3.11 -41.07
N ALA A 124 -21.41 -4.41 -40.78
CA ALA A 124 -21.58 -5.47 -41.78
C ALA A 124 -23.07 -5.83 -41.92
N ALA A 125 -23.82 -5.02 -42.67
CA ALA A 125 -25.14 -5.42 -43.15
C ALA A 125 -24.98 -6.59 -44.17
N PRO A 126 -25.75 -7.68 -44.09
CA PRO A 126 -25.63 -8.76 -45.07
C PRO A 126 -26.17 -8.28 -46.43
N ALA A 127 -25.30 -8.29 -47.44
CA ALA A 127 -25.67 -7.97 -48.82
C ALA A 127 -26.69 -9.00 -49.37
N LYS A 128 -27.77 -8.49 -49.96
CA LYS A 128 -28.84 -9.25 -50.64
C LYS A 128 -28.27 -10.25 -51.65
N LYS A 129 -28.60 -11.55 -51.52
CA LYS A 129 -28.45 -12.54 -52.61
C LYS A 129 -29.75 -12.58 -53.43
N GLY A 130 -29.66 -12.20 -54.70
CA GLY A 130 -30.76 -12.26 -55.66
C GLY A 130 -31.19 -13.70 -55.95
N ALA A 131 -32.51 -13.93 -55.98
CA ALA A 131 -33.10 -15.21 -56.33
C ALA A 131 -33.01 -15.45 -57.85
N ARG A 132 -32.24 -16.48 -58.25
CA ARG A 132 -32.31 -17.06 -59.61
C ARG A 132 -33.54 -17.97 -59.70
N LYS A 133 -34.43 -17.67 -60.65
CA LYS A 133 -35.55 -18.54 -61.07
C LYS A 133 -34.99 -19.84 -61.68
N PRO A 134 -35.45 -21.04 -61.29
CA PRO A 134 -35.11 -22.26 -62.01
C PRO A 134 -36.04 -22.45 -63.22
N ALA A 135 -35.44 -22.91 -64.32
CA ALA A 135 -36.08 -23.20 -65.59
C ALA A 135 -36.95 -24.47 -65.55
N LYS A 136 -38.04 -24.45 -66.31
CA LYS A 136 -38.98 -25.56 -66.56
C LYS A 136 -38.28 -26.66 -67.39
N PRO A 137 -38.42 -27.95 -67.07
CA PRO A 137 -38.22 -29.01 -68.05
C PRO A 137 -39.55 -29.40 -68.72
N ALA A 138 -39.48 -29.72 -70.01
CA ALA A 138 -40.57 -30.20 -70.84
C ALA A 138 -40.53 -31.74 -70.99
N GLY A 139 -41.70 -32.39 -71.10
CA GLY A 139 -41.87 -33.78 -71.54
C GLY A 139 -43.26 -34.31 -71.16
N LYS A 140 -44.28 -34.22 -72.05
CA LYS A 140 -44.76 -35.19 -73.06
C LYS A 140 -45.63 -36.36 -72.53
N ARG A 141 -46.91 -36.31 -72.95
CA ARG A 141 -47.83 -37.38 -73.40
C ARG A 141 -48.18 -38.56 -72.45
N LYS A 142 -49.45 -38.64 -72.06
CA LYS A 142 -50.44 -39.53 -72.71
C LYS A 142 -51.81 -38.85 -72.70
#